data_AF-A0A0D6KKA3-F1
#
_entry.id   AF-A0A0D6KKA3-F1
#
_cell.length_a   1.000
_cell.length_b   1.000
_cell.length_c   1.000
_cell.angle_alpha   90.00
_cell.angle_beta   90.00
_cell.angle_gamma   90.00
#
_symmetry.space_group_name_H-M   'P 1'
#
loop_
_entity.id
_entity.type
_entity.pdbx_description
1 polymer ?
#
loop_
_entity_poly.entity_id
_entity_poly.type
_entity_poly.pdbx_seq_one_letter_code
_entity_poly.pdbx_strand_id
1 'polypeptide(L)'
;MPFNTLLLSGCLLSGKTSYKEEGVEINLQPSSGETVLFFLIDTQSNPNCNLCNLLGLNKQGMKICDLIVFYAKDNEKIICFVELKGSNIKTAKEQVINTYTHFDQYLRKCGLLDSYTAKAYIKTNSSVPQEINKYQQELREKFGEGNYQISRDPNLGNFIRGARYQPKGKGKGNRNR
;
A
#
# COMPACT_ATOMS: atom_id res chain seq x y z
N MET A 1 8.96 17.54 -4.40
CA MET A 1 7.81 16.74 -3.98
C MET A 1 7.99 15.27 -4.36
N PRO A 2 7.67 14.32 -3.47
CA PRO A 2 7.66 12.88 -3.76
C PRO A 2 6.78 12.51 -4.95
N PHE A 3 5.73 13.29 -5.11
CA PHE A 3 4.76 13.24 -6.18
C PHE A 3 5.38 13.36 -7.58
N ASN A 4 6.35 14.26 -7.77
CA ASN A 4 7.00 14.42 -9.07
C ASN A 4 7.82 13.19 -9.43
N THR A 5 8.49 12.56 -8.45
CA THR A 5 9.24 11.33 -8.67
C THR A 5 8.32 10.20 -9.14
N LEU A 6 7.15 10.03 -8.51
CA LEU A 6 6.18 8.99 -8.87
C LEU A 6 5.48 9.25 -10.21
N LEU A 7 5.16 10.52 -10.50
CA LEU A 7 4.55 10.89 -11.78
C LEU A 7 5.53 10.74 -12.95
N LEU A 8 6.82 11.04 -12.73
CA LEU A 8 7.85 11.00 -13.76
C LEU A 8 8.45 9.60 -13.96
N SER A 9 8.13 8.63 -13.10
CA SER A 9 8.67 7.28 -13.21
C SER A 9 7.89 6.35 -14.14
N GLY A 10 6.88 6.83 -14.87
CA GLY A 10 6.09 6.01 -15.80
C GLY A 10 5.18 4.96 -15.13
N CYS A 11 4.98 5.08 -13.81
CA CYS A 11 4.26 4.08 -13.02
C CYS A 11 2.76 4.41 -12.86
N LEU A 12 2.33 5.63 -13.21
CA LEU A 12 0.95 6.09 -13.01
C LEU A 12 -0.06 5.31 -13.85
N LEU A 13 -1.11 4.80 -13.21
CA LEU A 13 -2.29 4.25 -13.86
C LEU A 13 -3.32 5.37 -14.09
N SER A 14 -3.19 6.09 -15.21
CA SER A 14 -4.01 7.27 -15.51
C SER A 14 -5.52 6.98 -15.47
N GLY A 15 -6.25 7.77 -14.68
CA GLY A 15 -7.70 7.66 -14.52
C GLY A 15 -8.19 6.41 -13.79
N LYS A 16 -7.28 5.62 -13.19
CA LYS A 16 -7.64 4.40 -12.45
C LYS A 16 -7.76 4.66 -10.95
N THR A 17 -8.82 4.11 -10.38
CA THR A 17 -9.11 4.08 -8.94
C THR A 17 -9.17 2.64 -8.40
N SER A 18 -8.75 1.68 -9.23
CA SER A 18 -8.66 0.26 -8.90
C SER A 18 -7.58 -0.40 -9.74
N TYR A 19 -7.07 -1.52 -9.24
CA TYR A 19 -6.15 -2.38 -9.97
C TYR A 19 -6.44 -3.84 -9.64
N LYS A 20 -6.34 -4.70 -10.65
CA LYS A 20 -6.64 -6.13 -10.55
C LYS A 20 -5.56 -6.93 -11.25
N GLU A 21 -5.08 -7.96 -10.58
CA GLU A 21 -4.07 -8.88 -11.08
C GLU A 21 -4.30 -10.29 -10.55
N GLU A 22 -4.28 -11.30 -11.43
CA GLU A 22 -4.49 -12.72 -11.09
C GLU A 22 -5.67 -12.99 -10.13
N GLY A 23 -6.78 -12.28 -10.34
CA GLY A 23 -7.99 -12.44 -9.51
C GLY A 23 -7.96 -11.74 -8.15
N VAL A 24 -6.86 -11.04 -7.81
CA VAL A 24 -6.77 -10.15 -6.64
C VAL A 24 -7.05 -8.72 -7.10
N GLU A 25 -7.88 -7.99 -6.36
CA GLU A 25 -8.23 -6.60 -6.65
C GLU A 25 -7.99 -5.73 -5.43
N ILE A 26 -7.58 -4.49 -5.68
CA ILE A 26 -7.72 -3.38 -4.75
C ILE A 26 -8.45 -2.19 -5.41
N ASN A 27 -9.18 -1.41 -4.62
CA ASN A 27 -9.85 -0.21 -5.09
C ASN A 27 -9.95 0.87 -4.02
N LEU A 28 -10.06 2.11 -4.49
CA LEU A 28 -10.30 3.30 -3.68
C LEU A 28 -10.99 4.35 -4.55
N GLN A 29 -12.32 4.46 -4.42
CA GLN A 29 -13.05 5.54 -5.08
C GLN A 29 -12.84 6.86 -4.33
N PRO A 30 -12.42 7.94 -5.01
CA PRO A 30 -12.30 9.25 -4.40
C PRO A 30 -13.68 9.84 -4.10
N SER A 31 -13.82 10.48 -2.95
CA SER A 31 -14.94 11.33 -2.59
C SER A 31 -14.66 12.79 -2.97
N SER A 32 -15.65 13.67 -2.83
CA SER A 32 -15.45 15.11 -3.06
C SER A 32 -14.28 15.66 -2.23
N GLY A 33 -13.36 16.36 -2.89
CA GLY A 33 -12.15 16.93 -2.28
C GLY A 33 -10.99 15.94 -2.08
N GLU A 34 -11.16 14.66 -2.44
CA GLU A 34 -10.08 13.66 -2.37
C GLU A 34 -9.35 13.53 -3.71
N THR A 35 -8.02 13.46 -3.66
CA THR A 35 -7.18 13.04 -4.78
C THR A 35 -6.67 11.64 -4.51
N VAL A 36 -6.87 10.73 -5.47
CA VAL A 36 -6.40 9.33 -5.39
C VAL A 36 -5.67 8.98 -6.67
N LEU A 37 -4.44 8.50 -6.57
CA LEU A 37 -3.64 8.05 -7.71
C LEU A 37 -3.03 6.67 -7.42
N PHE A 38 -3.07 5.80 -8.42
CA PHE A 38 -2.49 4.46 -8.37
C PHE A 38 -1.22 4.43 -9.21
N PHE A 39 -0.12 3.93 -8.64
CA PHE A 39 1.14 3.74 -9.31
C PHE A 39 1.48 2.25 -9.29
N LEU A 40 1.50 1.60 -10.45
CA LEU A 40 1.96 0.22 -10.61
C LEU A 40 3.47 0.22 -10.75
N ILE A 41 4.14 -0.16 -9.67
CA ILE A 41 5.58 0.03 -9.53
C ILE A 41 6.39 -1.24 -9.80
N ASP A 42 5.77 -2.42 -9.69
CA ASP A 42 6.44 -3.66 -10.08
C ASP A 42 6.74 -3.68 -11.59
N THR A 43 8.01 -3.85 -11.91
CA THR A 43 8.53 -3.87 -13.29
C THR A 43 8.10 -5.10 -14.07
N GLN A 44 7.73 -6.20 -13.40
CA GLN A 44 7.22 -7.39 -14.11
C GLN A 44 5.84 -7.09 -14.70
N SER A 45 4.98 -6.43 -13.92
CA SER A 45 3.63 -6.02 -14.34
C SER A 45 3.60 -4.68 -15.09
N ASN A 46 4.61 -3.82 -14.92
CA ASN A 46 4.77 -2.56 -15.65
C ASN A 46 6.21 -2.31 -16.11
N PRO A 47 6.60 -2.81 -17.31
CA PRO A 47 7.94 -2.61 -17.85
C PRO A 47 8.35 -1.15 -18.07
N ASN A 48 7.38 -0.23 -18.15
CA ASN A 48 7.64 1.20 -18.33
C ASN A 48 7.94 1.92 -17.00
N CYS A 49 7.73 1.27 -15.86
CA CYS A 49 8.01 1.86 -14.57
C CYS A 49 9.52 1.86 -14.27
N ASN A 50 10.10 3.05 -14.13
CA ASN A 50 11.53 3.22 -13.86
C ASN A 50 11.85 3.36 -12.35
N LEU A 51 10.87 3.17 -11.47
CA LEU A 51 11.04 3.45 -10.04
C LEU A 51 12.12 2.55 -9.41
N CYS A 52 12.16 1.26 -9.72
CA CYS A 52 13.19 0.35 -9.20
C CYS A 52 14.62 0.79 -9.53
N ASN A 53 14.84 1.32 -10.74
CA ASN A 53 16.14 1.85 -11.15
C ASN A 53 16.48 3.12 -10.38
N LEU A 54 15.52 4.05 -10.26
CA LEU A 54 15.68 5.30 -9.51
C LEU A 54 16.01 5.05 -8.03
N LEU A 55 15.40 4.04 -7.43
CA LEU A 55 15.63 3.63 -6.04
C LEU A 55 16.89 2.76 -5.85
N GLY A 56 17.56 2.37 -6.93
CA GLY A 56 18.76 1.53 -6.89
C GLY A 56 18.50 0.06 -6.50
N LEU A 57 17.25 -0.38 -6.52
CA LEU A 57 16.82 -1.69 -6.02
C LEU A 57 17.21 -2.85 -6.96
N ASN A 58 17.27 -2.59 -8.27
CA ASN A 58 17.64 -3.59 -9.27
C ASN A 58 19.06 -4.15 -9.08
N LYS A 59 19.97 -3.38 -8.51
CA LYS A 59 21.36 -3.80 -8.24
C LYS A 59 21.49 -4.76 -7.05
N GLN A 60 20.47 -4.83 -6.21
CA GLN A 60 20.49 -5.58 -4.95
C GLN A 60 19.63 -6.85 -4.99
N GLY A 61 18.96 -7.14 -6.11
CA GLY A 61 18.05 -8.27 -6.24
C GLY A 61 16.84 -8.19 -5.29
N MET A 62 16.54 -7.01 -4.75
CA MET A 62 15.47 -6.82 -3.79
C MET A 62 14.12 -6.73 -4.50
N LYS A 63 13.11 -7.41 -3.93
CA LYS A 63 11.73 -7.31 -4.39
C LYS A 63 11.05 -6.08 -3.82
N ILE A 64 10.22 -5.45 -4.62
CA ILE A 64 9.35 -4.33 -4.26
C ILE A 64 7.91 -4.79 -4.14
N CYS A 65 7.06 -3.93 -3.59
CA CYS A 65 5.62 -4.18 -3.62
C CYS A 65 5.02 -3.84 -4.99
N ASP A 66 3.83 -4.34 -5.27
CA ASP A 66 3.17 -4.12 -6.56
C ASP A 66 2.83 -2.66 -6.84
N LEU A 67 2.29 -1.96 -5.84
CA LEU A 67 1.62 -0.67 -6.01
C LEU A 67 2.03 0.36 -4.96
N ILE A 68 1.99 1.62 -5.36
CA ILE A 68 1.90 2.77 -4.46
C ILE A 68 0.57 3.46 -4.72
N VAL A 69 -0.21 3.71 -3.67
CA VAL A 69 -1.43 4.50 -3.74
C VAL A 69 -1.19 5.82 -3.03
N PHE A 70 -1.27 6.92 -3.77
CA PHE A 70 -1.26 8.26 -3.22
C PHE A 70 -2.69 8.69 -2.90
N TYR A 71 -2.88 9.23 -1.70
CA TYR A 71 -4.12 9.86 -1.28
C TYR A 71 -3.82 11.25 -0.72
N ALA A 72 -4.64 12.23 -1.09
CA ALA A 72 -4.63 13.54 -0.46
C ALA A 72 -6.04 14.07 -0.25
N LYS A 73 -6.25 14.71 0.90
CA LYS A 73 -7.46 15.46 1.23
C LYS A 73 -7.09 16.56 2.19
N ASP A 74 -7.53 17.79 1.92
CA ASP A 74 -7.16 18.96 2.70
C ASP A 74 -5.62 19.07 2.87
N ASN A 75 -5.11 19.04 4.10
CA ASN A 75 -3.68 19.06 4.40
C ASN A 75 -3.08 17.65 4.61
N GLU A 76 -3.88 16.60 4.52
CA GLU A 76 -3.43 15.23 4.71
C GLU A 76 -2.90 14.66 3.39
N LYS A 77 -1.70 14.05 3.46
CA LYS A 77 -1.08 13.33 2.36
C LYS A 77 -0.67 11.95 2.86
N ILE A 78 -1.13 10.91 2.18
CA ILE A 78 -0.83 9.52 2.48
C ILE A 78 -0.14 8.90 1.26
N ILE A 79 0.93 8.16 1.54
CA ILE A 79 1.57 7.25 0.58
C ILE A 79 1.39 5.84 1.13
N CYS A 80 0.55 5.05 0.48
CA CYS A 80 0.28 3.69 0.87
C CYS A 80 1.02 2.71 -0.05
N PHE A 81 1.93 1.92 0.53
CA PHE A 81 2.64 0.84 -0.14
C PHE A 81 1.76 -0.40 -0.10
N VAL A 82 1.37 -0.90 -1.27
CA VAL A 82 0.39 -1.98 -1.40
C VAL A 82 1.02 -3.18 -2.09
N GLU A 83 0.96 -4.32 -1.42
CA GLU A 83 1.31 -5.61 -1.99
C GLU A 83 0.05 -6.45 -2.19
N LEU A 84 -0.13 -6.95 -3.41
CA LEU A 84 -1.12 -7.94 -3.80
C LEU A 84 -0.53 -9.33 -3.64
N LYS A 85 -1.37 -10.36 -3.79
CA LYS A 85 -0.91 -11.76 -3.80
C LYS A 85 -0.06 -12.15 -2.57
N GLY A 86 -0.44 -11.67 -1.38
CA GLY A 86 0.18 -12.06 -0.11
C GLY A 86 -0.12 -13.50 0.32
N SER A 87 0.05 -14.48 -0.57
CA SER A 87 0.04 -15.91 -0.23
C SER A 87 1.19 -16.24 0.72
N ASN A 88 2.33 -15.56 0.54
CA ASN A 88 3.41 -15.50 1.48
C ASN A 88 3.49 -14.12 2.14
N ILE A 89 2.90 -13.99 3.33
CA ILE A 89 2.85 -12.72 4.08
C ILE A 89 4.25 -12.24 4.48
N LYS A 90 5.20 -13.15 4.73
CA LYS A 90 6.58 -12.78 5.05
C LYS A 90 7.22 -12.00 3.90
N THR A 91 7.11 -12.53 2.69
CA THR A 91 7.64 -11.89 1.47
C THR A 91 6.92 -10.57 1.21
N ALA A 92 5.59 -10.55 1.32
CA ALA A 92 4.81 -9.33 1.12
C ALA A 92 5.19 -8.21 2.10
N LYS A 93 5.43 -8.56 3.37
CA LYS A 93 5.92 -7.65 4.40
C LYS A 93 7.32 -7.12 4.05
N GLU A 94 8.23 -7.97 3.59
CA GLU A 94 9.57 -7.54 3.14
C GLU A 94 9.48 -6.57 1.95
N GLN A 95 8.61 -6.85 0.98
CA GLN A 95 8.40 -6.00 -0.19
C GLN A 95 7.92 -4.59 0.17
N VAL A 96 6.89 -4.44 1.01
CA VAL A 96 6.39 -3.12 1.40
C VAL A 96 7.41 -2.36 2.26
N ILE A 97 8.15 -3.03 3.16
CA ILE A 97 9.19 -2.41 3.99
C ILE A 97 10.38 -1.95 3.14
N ASN A 98 10.85 -2.79 2.22
CA ASN A 98 11.97 -2.46 1.34
C ASN A 98 11.62 -1.27 0.44
N THR A 99 10.44 -1.31 -0.17
CA THR A 99 9.96 -0.23 -1.05
C THR A 99 9.89 1.08 -0.28
N TYR A 100 9.24 1.08 0.91
CA TYR A 100 9.16 2.27 1.75
C TYR A 100 10.54 2.80 2.14
N THR A 101 11.44 1.92 2.62
CA THR A 101 12.76 2.32 3.11
C THR A 101 13.58 3.01 2.02
N HIS A 102 13.62 2.43 0.82
CA HIS A 102 14.38 3.01 -0.30
C HIS A 102 13.71 4.26 -0.87
N PHE A 103 12.38 4.26 -0.95
CA PHE A 103 11.62 5.42 -1.38
C PHE A 103 11.85 6.60 -0.43
N ASP A 104 11.69 6.42 0.88
CA ASP A 104 11.90 7.46 1.88
C ASP A 104 13.35 7.99 1.86
N GLN A 105 14.33 7.10 1.79
CA GLN A 105 15.74 7.48 1.65
C GLN A 105 15.99 8.32 0.39
N TYR A 106 15.41 7.94 -0.75
CA TYR A 106 15.53 8.68 -2.00
C TYR A 106 14.95 10.10 -1.84
N LEU A 107 13.75 10.21 -1.27
CA LEU A 107 13.11 11.53 -1.04
C LEU A 107 13.94 12.44 -0.14
N ARG A 108 14.50 11.89 0.96
CA ARG A 108 15.40 12.63 1.85
C ARG A 108 16.62 13.15 1.11
N LYS A 109 17.28 12.29 0.32
CA LYS A 109 18.47 12.65 -0.46
C LYS A 109 18.19 13.76 -1.48
N CYS A 110 17.01 13.73 -2.11
CA CYS A 110 16.63 14.74 -3.09
C CYS A 110 16.08 16.04 -2.46
N GLY A 111 16.00 16.14 -1.12
CA GLY A 111 15.37 17.30 -0.46
C GLY A 111 13.87 17.42 -0.78
N LEU A 112 13.22 16.32 -1.18
CA LEU A 112 11.82 16.28 -1.58
C LEU A 112 10.92 15.77 -0.44
N LEU A 113 11.40 15.76 0.80
CA LEU A 113 10.64 15.25 1.93
C LEU A 113 9.56 16.26 2.32
N ASP A 114 8.39 16.15 1.70
CA ASP A 114 7.17 16.78 2.19
C ASP A 114 6.62 15.95 3.37
N SER A 115 5.84 16.56 4.27
CA SER A 115 5.14 15.80 5.30
C SER A 115 4.11 14.88 4.64
N TYR A 116 4.25 13.57 4.86
CA TYR A 116 3.28 12.56 4.46
C TYR A 116 3.21 11.45 5.51
N THR A 117 2.07 10.79 5.58
CA THR A 117 1.90 9.56 6.37
C THR A 117 2.16 8.36 5.47
N ALA A 118 3.17 7.56 5.81
CA ALA A 118 3.42 6.27 5.17
C ALA A 118 2.44 5.23 5.72
N LYS A 119 1.79 4.46 4.84
CA LYS A 119 0.96 3.32 5.21
C LYS A 119 1.37 2.06 4.44
N ALA A 120 1.11 0.88 5.00
CA ALA A 120 1.32 -0.41 4.33
C ALA A 120 0.03 -1.23 4.26
N TYR A 121 -0.27 -1.77 3.08
CA TYR A 121 -1.42 -2.65 2.89
C TYR A 121 -0.98 -3.95 2.22
N ILE A 122 -1.28 -5.09 2.85
CA ILE A 122 -1.03 -6.40 2.27
C ILE A 122 -2.37 -7.06 2.02
N LYS A 123 -2.73 -7.18 0.74
CA LYS A 123 -3.92 -7.91 0.31
C LYS A 123 -3.59 -9.40 0.25
N THR A 124 -4.22 -10.18 1.13
CA THR A 124 -4.09 -11.64 1.12
C THR A 124 -5.44 -12.29 0.84
N ASN A 125 -5.42 -13.42 0.16
CA ASN A 125 -6.56 -14.35 0.07
C ASN A 125 -6.28 -15.64 0.87
N SER A 126 -5.11 -15.75 1.49
CA SER A 126 -4.65 -16.96 2.16
C SER A 126 -5.10 -17.04 3.61
N SER A 127 -4.93 -18.22 4.19
CA SER A 127 -5.06 -18.44 5.64
C SER A 127 -3.99 -17.65 6.38
N VAL A 128 -4.31 -17.19 7.58
CA VAL A 128 -3.40 -16.42 8.40
C VAL A 128 -2.27 -17.34 8.89
N PRO A 129 -0.99 -17.00 8.65
CA PRO A 129 0.15 -17.79 9.11
C PRO A 129 0.31 -17.70 10.63
N GLN A 130 0.96 -18.69 11.23
CA GLN A 130 1.23 -18.72 12.67
C GLN A 130 2.04 -17.51 13.16
N GLU A 131 2.95 -17.00 12.33
CA GLU A 131 3.85 -15.87 12.65
C GLU A 131 3.22 -14.48 12.41
N ILE A 132 1.91 -14.38 12.17
CA ILE A 132 1.28 -13.10 11.80
C ILE A 132 1.57 -11.96 12.79
N ASN A 133 1.62 -12.27 14.10
CA ASN A 133 1.89 -11.28 15.14
C ASN A 133 3.30 -10.67 15.00
N LYS A 134 4.29 -11.47 14.63
CA LYS A 134 5.65 -10.99 14.37
C LYS A 134 5.68 -10.06 13.16
N TYR A 135 4.99 -10.43 12.08
CA TYR A 135 4.95 -9.59 10.87
C TYR A 135 4.21 -8.28 11.11
N GLN A 136 3.14 -8.29 11.91
CA GLN A 136 2.43 -7.08 12.34
C GLN A 136 3.32 -6.19 13.22
N GLN A 137 4.10 -6.77 14.14
CA GLN A 137 5.07 -6.04 14.95
C GLN A 137 6.09 -5.30 14.07
N GLU A 138 6.69 -5.99 13.10
CA GLU A 138 7.67 -5.39 12.19
C GLU A 138 7.07 -4.27 11.33
N LEU A 139 5.83 -4.45 10.84
CA LEU A 139 5.11 -3.39 10.12
C LEU A 139 4.79 -2.20 11.04
N ARG A 140 4.38 -2.46 12.28
CA ARG A 140 4.12 -1.41 13.27
C ARG A 140 5.37 -0.58 13.56
N GLU A 141 6.52 -1.22 13.73
CA GLU A 141 7.79 -0.54 13.95
C GLU A 141 8.20 0.35 12.78
N LYS A 142 7.83 -0.02 11.54
CA LYS A 142 8.18 0.74 10.34
C LYS A 142 7.19 1.84 9.97
N PHE A 143 5.88 1.58 10.09
CA PHE A 143 4.83 2.49 9.61
C PHE A 143 4.12 3.23 10.76
N GLY A 144 4.23 2.75 11.99
CA GLY A 144 3.51 3.25 13.16
C GLY A 144 2.17 2.57 13.37
N GLU A 145 1.62 2.74 14.58
CA GLU A 145 0.32 2.20 14.97
C GLU A 145 -0.80 2.75 14.06
N GLY A 146 -1.70 1.88 13.58
CA GLY A 146 -2.79 2.26 12.69
C GLY A 146 -2.40 2.57 11.23
N ASN A 147 -1.13 2.43 10.87
CA ASN A 147 -0.62 2.68 9.52
C ASN A 147 -0.24 1.42 8.75
N TYR A 148 -0.69 0.26 9.19
CA TYR A 148 -0.51 -0.98 8.45
C TYR A 148 -1.77 -1.84 8.53
N GLN A 149 -2.03 -2.63 7.49
CA GLN A 149 -3.15 -3.57 7.47
C GLN A 149 -2.84 -4.78 6.60
N ILE A 150 -3.14 -5.97 7.13
CA ILE A 150 -3.13 -7.24 6.40
C ILE A 150 -4.58 -7.69 6.31
N SER A 151 -5.13 -7.77 5.09
CA SER A 151 -6.57 -7.84 4.92
C SER A 151 -6.98 -8.59 3.65
N ARG A 152 -8.21 -9.09 3.67
CA ARG A 152 -8.88 -9.68 2.50
C ARG A 152 -9.79 -8.68 1.79
N ASP A 153 -10.06 -7.53 2.39
CA ASP A 153 -10.90 -6.48 1.81
C ASP A 153 -10.20 -5.87 0.57
N PRO A 154 -10.82 -5.81 -0.61
CA PRO A 154 -10.26 -5.07 -1.74
C PRO A 154 -10.35 -3.55 -1.56
N ASN A 155 -11.24 -3.04 -0.70
CA ASN A 155 -11.47 -1.61 -0.55
C ASN A 155 -10.49 -0.99 0.46
N LEU A 156 -9.65 -0.07 -0.01
CA LEU A 156 -8.68 0.63 0.83
C LEU A 156 -9.30 1.80 1.62
N GLY A 157 -10.54 2.18 1.34
CA GLY A 157 -11.16 3.41 1.81
C GLY A 157 -11.15 3.61 3.32
N ASN A 158 -11.57 2.60 4.08
CA ASN A 158 -11.59 2.70 5.54
C ASN A 158 -10.18 2.83 6.13
N PHE A 159 -9.23 2.09 5.56
CA PHE A 159 -7.83 2.08 6.00
C PHE A 159 -7.14 3.43 5.73
N ILE A 160 -7.30 3.94 4.51
CA ILE A 160 -6.69 5.20 4.08
C ILE A 160 -7.29 6.37 4.84
N ARG A 161 -8.62 6.43 4.97
CA ARG A 161 -9.33 7.54 5.65
C ARG A 161 -9.27 7.48 7.18
N GLY A 162 -8.60 6.47 7.75
CA GLY A 162 -8.50 6.32 9.20
C GLY A 162 -9.84 6.03 9.90
N ALA A 163 -10.84 5.50 9.18
CA ALA A 163 -12.07 5.09 9.80
C ALA A 163 -11.77 3.95 10.79
N ARG A 164 -12.05 4.17 12.08
CA ARG A 164 -11.90 3.11 13.10
C ARG A 164 -12.72 1.90 12.64
N TYR A 165 -12.07 0.75 12.52
CA TYR A 165 -12.74 -0.52 12.28
C TYR A 165 -13.83 -0.71 13.35
N GLN A 166 -15.08 -0.57 12.94
CA GLN A 166 -16.23 -1.01 13.71
C GLN A 166 -16.34 -2.52 13.45
N PRO A 167 -16.05 -3.41 14.42
CA PRO A 167 -16.31 -4.83 14.23
C PRO A 167 -17.78 -4.99 13.85
N LYS A 168 -18.05 -5.67 12.73
CA LYS A 168 -19.42 -6.07 12.37
C LYS A 168 -20.03 -6.73 13.60
N GLY A 169 -21.03 -6.06 14.20
CA GLY A 169 -21.75 -6.59 15.33
C GLY A 169 -22.22 -8.00 14.99
N LYS A 170 -22.01 -8.94 15.92
CA LYS A 170 -22.63 -10.27 15.85
C LYS A 170 -24.10 -10.04 15.54
N GLY A 171 -24.55 -10.45 14.35
CA GLY A 171 -25.97 -10.48 14.04
C GLY A 171 -26.64 -11.23 15.18
N LYS A 172 -27.52 -10.53 15.91
CA LYS A 172 -28.42 -11.17 16.87
C LYS A 172 -29.18 -12.23 16.08
N GLY A 173 -28.80 -13.49 16.27
CA GLY A 173 -29.56 -14.61 15.79
C GLY A 173 -30.93 -14.51 16.42
N ASN A 174 -31.91 -14.11 15.60
CA ASN A 174 -33.31 -14.14 15.97
C ASN A 174 -33.70 -15.62 16.07
N ARG A 175 -33.53 -16.22 17.25
CA ARG A 175 -34.12 -17.53 17.55
C ARG A 175 -35.56 -17.28 17.93
N ASN A 176 -36.44 -17.32 16.92
CA ASN A 176 -37.84 -17.65 17.16
C ASN A 176 -37.92 -19.13 17.51
N ARG A 177 -38.20 -19.46 18.77
CA ARG A 177 -39.04 -20.57 19.20
C ARG A 177 -39.63 -20.23 20.56
#